data_AF-A0A4P9VJT1-F1
#
_entry.id   AF-A0A4P9VJT1-F1
#
_cell.length_a   1.000
_cell.length_b   1.000
_cell.length_c   1.000
_cell.angle_alpha   90.00
_cell.angle_beta   90.00
_cell.angle_gamma   90.00
#
_symmetry.space_group_name_H-M   'P 1'
#
loop_
_entity.id
_entity.type
_entity.pdbx_description
1 polymer ?
#
loop_
_entity_poly.entity_id
_entity_poly.type
_entity_poly.pdbx_seq_one_letter_code
_entity_poly.pdbx_strand_id
1 'polypeptide(L)'
;MNINKVIPDIAGSIMNGLDDLFTSDEERLKAHNKTLETLNQPHILQALTTLEEAKHPSIFVSGWRPGLGWLCVGLLTYAWVLRDLIIIALSLANRPDVVEMLPTIDTSQLITLVLTLLGLGGIRTMEKMKGVARQR
;
A
#
# COMPACT_ATOMS: atom_id res chain seq x y z
N MET A 1 8.75 -25.14 -25.54
CA MET A 1 10.12 -24.68 -25.21
C MET A 1 10.28 -24.85 -23.70
N ASN A 2 11.18 -25.74 -23.27
CA ASN A 2 11.22 -26.23 -21.88
C ASN A 2 11.94 -25.21 -20.96
N ILE A 3 11.17 -24.49 -20.15
CA ILE A 3 11.61 -23.39 -19.27
C ILE A 3 12.67 -23.86 -18.25
N ASN A 4 12.66 -25.14 -17.87
CA ASN A 4 13.64 -25.74 -16.95
C ASN A 4 15.07 -25.82 -17.51
N LYS A 5 15.28 -25.61 -18.82
CA LYS A 5 16.60 -25.60 -19.44
C LYS A 5 17.16 -24.18 -19.66
N VAL A 6 16.29 -23.18 -19.75
CA VAL A 6 16.66 -21.78 -20.06
C VAL A 6 17.20 -21.05 -18.82
N ILE A 7 16.64 -21.35 -17.64
CA ILE A 7 17.05 -20.75 -16.36
C ILE A 7 18.51 -21.11 -15.98
N PRO A 8 18.97 -22.38 -16.07
CA PRO A 8 20.36 -22.71 -15.76
C PRO A 8 21.38 -22.07 -16.72
N ASP A 9 21.05 -21.94 -18.01
CA ASP A 9 21.95 -21.36 -19.03
C ASP A 9 22.12 -19.84 -18.84
N ILE A 10 21.02 -19.14 -18.57
CA ILE A 10 21.06 -17.69 -18.29
C ILE A 10 21.76 -17.43 -16.95
N ALA A 11 21.52 -18.27 -15.94
CA ALA A 11 22.20 -18.17 -14.65
C ALA A 11 23.72 -18.37 -14.79
N GLY A 12 24.15 -19.36 -15.57
CA GLY A 12 25.57 -19.60 -15.86
C GLY A 12 26.25 -18.45 -16.62
N SER A 13 25.57 -17.88 -17.62
CA SER A 13 26.08 -16.73 -18.36
C SER A 13 26.19 -15.46 -17.50
N ILE A 14 25.28 -15.25 -16.56
CA ILE A 14 25.33 -14.12 -15.63
C ILE A 14 26.41 -14.34 -14.57
N MET A 15 26.58 -15.55 -14.06
CA MET A 15 27.65 -15.89 -13.11
C MET A 15 29.04 -15.65 -13.71
N ASN A 16 29.26 -16.11 -14.95
CA ASN A 16 30.54 -15.95 -15.62
C ASN A 16 30.83 -14.48 -15.98
N GLY A 17 29.82 -13.70 -16.38
CA GLY A 17 29.97 -12.27 -16.65
C GLY A 17 30.16 -11.42 -15.39
N LEU A 18 29.69 -11.89 -14.23
CA LEU A 18 29.88 -11.24 -12.93
C LEU A 18 31.26 -11.55 -12.32
N ASP A 19 31.86 -12.69 -12.66
CA ASP A 19 33.22 -13.04 -12.23
C ASP A 19 34.29 -12.19 -12.91
N ASP A 20 34.09 -11.84 -14.19
CA ASP A 20 35.01 -10.97 -14.95
C ASP A 20 34.98 -9.50 -14.51
N LEU A 21 33.93 -9.04 -13.81
CA LEU A 21 33.77 -7.65 -13.40
C LEU A 21 34.21 -7.36 -11.95
N PHE A 22 34.56 -8.38 -11.16
CA PHE A 22 34.94 -8.22 -9.74
C PHE A 22 36.13 -9.11 -9.34
N THR A 23 37.34 -8.60 -9.47
CA THR A 23 38.59 -9.33 -9.13
C THR A 23 39.14 -9.01 -7.72
N SER A 24 38.47 -8.18 -6.91
CA SER A 24 38.89 -7.82 -5.54
C SER A 24 37.88 -8.28 -4.49
N ASP A 25 38.30 -9.16 -3.57
CA ASP A 25 37.48 -9.62 -2.45
C ASP A 25 37.03 -8.46 -1.53
N GLU A 26 37.81 -7.37 -1.45
CA GLU A 26 37.49 -6.19 -0.64
C GLU A 26 36.34 -5.36 -1.25
N GLU A 27 36.26 -5.28 -2.58
CA GLU A 27 35.19 -4.58 -3.28
C GLU A 27 33.87 -5.36 -3.24
N ARG A 28 33.93 -6.70 -3.31
CA ARG A 28 32.77 -7.58 -3.10
C ARG A 28 32.21 -7.42 -1.69
N LEU A 29 33.06 -7.34 -0.67
CA LEU A 29 32.67 -7.09 0.72
C LEU A 29 32.06 -5.70 0.91
N LYS A 30 32.63 -4.65 0.30
CA LYS A 30 32.03 -3.29 0.34
C LYS A 30 30.69 -3.23 -0.39
N ALA A 31 30.55 -3.90 -1.52
CA ALA A 31 29.28 -4.01 -2.23
C ALA A 31 28.24 -4.78 -1.39
N HIS A 32 28.65 -5.84 -0.70
CA HIS A 32 27.77 -6.62 0.18
C HIS A 32 27.33 -5.81 1.42
N ASN A 33 28.25 -5.08 2.05
CA ASN A 33 27.92 -4.21 3.18
C ASN A 33 27.00 -3.06 2.76
N LYS A 34 27.25 -2.43 1.61
CA LYS A 34 26.42 -1.34 1.08
C LYS A 34 25.02 -1.84 0.69
N THR A 35 24.92 -3.04 0.13
CA THR A 35 23.61 -3.66 -0.16
C THR A 35 22.86 -4.01 1.12
N LEU A 36 23.52 -4.52 2.17
CA LEU A 36 22.91 -4.75 3.48
C LEU A 36 22.45 -3.45 4.17
N GLU A 37 23.21 -2.36 4.06
CA GLU A 37 22.77 -1.04 4.53
C GLU A 37 21.54 -0.54 3.77
N THR A 38 21.52 -0.69 2.44
CA THR A 38 20.37 -0.33 1.61
C THR A 38 19.14 -1.17 1.97
N LEU A 39 19.31 -2.48 2.19
CA LEU A 39 18.23 -3.39 2.58
C LEU A 39 17.70 -3.13 4.00
N ASN A 40 18.53 -2.64 4.91
CA ASN A 40 18.11 -2.20 6.25
C ASN A 40 17.36 -0.87 6.26
N GLN A 41 17.26 -0.17 5.12
CA GLN A 41 16.52 1.07 5.11
C GLN A 41 15.00 0.79 5.19
N PRO A 42 14.29 1.42 6.14
CA PRO A 42 12.90 1.07 6.48
C PRO A 42 11.92 1.21 5.32
N HIS A 43 12.25 2.03 4.32
CA HIS A 43 11.43 2.19 3.10
C HIS A 43 11.50 0.98 2.16
N ILE A 44 12.62 0.24 2.14
CA ILE A 44 12.72 -0.99 1.35
C ILE A 44 11.92 -2.10 2.03
N LEU A 45 12.00 -2.22 3.36
CA LEU A 45 11.15 -3.15 4.11
C LEU A 45 9.66 -2.86 3.91
N GLN A 46 9.26 -1.57 3.93
CA GLN A 46 7.90 -1.17 3.65
C GLN A 46 7.47 -1.48 2.21
N ALA A 47 8.35 -1.31 1.23
CA ALA A 47 8.08 -1.66 -0.17
C ALA A 47 7.95 -3.18 -0.37
N LEU A 48 8.76 -3.98 0.32
CA LEU A 48 8.72 -5.43 0.27
C LEU A 48 7.46 -5.99 0.93
N THR A 49 7.08 -5.48 2.11
CA THR A 49 5.77 -5.82 2.69
C THR A 49 4.63 -5.39 1.77
N THR A 50 4.81 -4.31 1.00
CA THR A 50 3.83 -3.86 -0.01
C THR A 50 3.65 -4.83 -1.13
N LEU A 51 4.75 -5.34 -1.67
CA LEU A 51 4.70 -6.32 -2.75
C LEU A 51 4.13 -7.64 -2.28
N GLU A 52 4.47 -8.06 -1.06
CA GLU A 52 4.01 -9.35 -0.54
C GLU A 52 2.52 -9.33 -0.21
N GLU A 53 2.03 -8.29 0.47
CA GLU A 53 0.60 -8.25 0.79
C GLU A 53 -0.26 -7.75 -0.39
N ALA A 54 0.31 -7.11 -1.43
CA ALA A 54 -0.36 -6.92 -2.72
C ALA A 54 -0.56 -8.24 -3.51
N LYS A 55 0.28 -9.25 -3.30
CA LYS A 55 0.09 -10.60 -3.87
C LYS A 55 -0.92 -11.43 -3.09
N HIS A 56 -1.34 -10.97 -1.91
CA HIS A 56 -2.27 -11.72 -1.09
C HIS A 56 -3.66 -11.78 -1.77
N PRO A 57 -4.28 -12.98 -1.88
CA PRO A 57 -5.52 -13.16 -2.63
C PRO A 57 -6.74 -12.45 -1.99
N SER A 58 -6.67 -12.10 -0.71
CA SER A 58 -7.74 -11.35 -0.02
C SER A 58 -7.68 -9.86 -0.35
N ILE A 59 -8.76 -9.34 -0.94
CA ILE A 59 -8.99 -7.92 -1.27
C ILE A 59 -8.91 -7.03 -0.01
N PHE A 60 -9.25 -7.59 1.15
CA PHE A 60 -9.13 -6.90 2.44
C PHE A 60 -7.68 -6.77 2.92
N VAL A 61 -6.76 -7.60 2.41
CA VAL A 61 -5.32 -7.62 2.80
C VAL A 61 -4.42 -7.02 1.71
N SER A 62 -4.84 -7.07 0.44
CA SER A 62 -4.13 -6.40 -0.67
C SER A 62 -4.57 -4.95 -0.89
N GLY A 63 -5.77 -4.55 -0.43
CA GLY A 63 -6.34 -3.22 -0.66
C GLY A 63 -6.30 -2.23 0.52
N TRP A 64 -5.91 -2.65 1.73
CA TRP A 64 -6.06 -1.85 2.98
C TRP A 64 -4.96 -0.84 3.31
N ARG A 65 -4.08 -0.51 2.37
CA ARG A 65 -2.81 0.20 2.65
C ARG A 65 -2.93 1.68 3.06
N PRO A 66 -4.13 2.18 3.31
CA PRO A 66 -4.35 2.81 4.60
C PRO A 66 -5.61 2.22 5.23
N GLY A 67 -5.54 1.67 6.45
CA GLY A 67 -6.74 1.25 7.19
C GLY A 67 -7.77 2.38 7.32
N LEU A 68 -7.29 3.62 7.21
CA LEU A 68 -8.07 4.84 7.09
C LEU A 68 -8.99 4.90 5.85
N GLY A 69 -8.62 4.26 4.74
CA GLY A 69 -9.45 4.14 3.55
C GLY A 69 -10.70 3.29 3.81
N TRP A 70 -10.55 2.14 4.46
CA TRP A 70 -11.69 1.32 4.88
C TRP A 70 -12.54 2.01 5.95
N LEU A 71 -11.91 2.74 6.87
CA LEU A 71 -12.62 3.56 7.86
C LEU A 71 -13.45 4.64 7.16
N CYS A 72 -12.88 5.35 6.18
CA CYS A 72 -13.59 6.37 5.42
C CYS A 72 -14.75 5.78 4.61
N VAL A 73 -14.53 4.64 3.93
CA VAL A 73 -15.57 3.93 3.18
C VAL A 73 -16.68 3.44 4.10
N GLY A 74 -16.33 2.87 5.27
CA GLY A 74 -17.30 2.40 6.25
C GLY A 74 -18.14 3.54 6.84
N LEU A 75 -17.51 4.66 7.20
CA LEU A 75 -18.21 5.84 7.73
C LEU A 75 -19.11 6.49 6.68
N LEU A 76 -18.68 6.60 5.41
CA LEU A 76 -19.52 7.09 4.32
C LEU A 76 -20.71 6.15 4.07
N THR A 77 -20.48 4.84 4.09
CA THR A 77 -21.55 3.83 3.93
C THR A 77 -22.56 3.93 5.07
N TYR A 78 -22.11 4.10 6.31
CA TYR A 78 -22.99 4.39 7.44
C TYR A 78 -23.77 5.68 7.23
N ALA A 79 -23.09 6.77 6.91
CA ALA A 79 -23.68 8.10 6.84
C ALA A 79 -24.75 8.23 5.75
N TRP A 80 -24.54 7.63 4.58
CA TRP A 80 -25.40 7.86 3.40
C TRP A 80 -26.34 6.71 3.07
N VAL A 81 -25.98 5.46 3.40
CA VAL A 81 -26.79 4.29 3.02
C VAL A 81 -27.43 3.68 4.26
N LEU A 82 -26.60 3.29 5.24
CA LEU A 82 -27.07 2.55 6.40
C LEU A 82 -28.00 3.39 7.29
N ARG A 83 -27.66 4.66 7.53
CA ARG A 83 -28.46 5.56 8.36
C ARG A 83 -29.87 5.75 7.80
N ASP A 84 -29.99 6.00 6.50
CA ASP A 84 -31.30 6.18 5.86
C ASP A 84 -32.13 4.90 5.88
N LEU A 85 -31.49 3.74 5.66
CA LEU A 85 -32.15 2.44 5.81
C LEU A 85 -32.63 2.18 7.25
N ILE A 86 -31.84 2.55 8.27
CA ILE A 86 -32.21 2.42 9.68
C ILE A 86 -33.41 3.33 10.00
N ILE A 87 -33.42 4.57 9.51
CA ILE A 87 -34.54 5.50 9.71
C ILE A 87 -35.83 4.94 9.10
N ILE A 88 -35.76 4.40 7.88
CA ILE A 88 -36.90 3.76 7.21
C ILE A 88 -37.38 2.55 8.02
N ALA A 89 -36.46 1.70 8.50
CA ALA A 89 -36.80 0.53 9.31
C ALA A 89 -37.45 0.91 10.66
N LEU A 90 -36.95 1.95 11.33
CA LEU A 90 -37.52 2.47 12.59
C LEU A 90 -38.89 3.11 12.39
N SER A 91 -39.09 3.79 11.26
CA SER A 91 -40.40 4.34 10.87
C SER A 91 -41.42 3.22 10.64
N LEU A 92 -41.04 2.14 9.96
CA LEU A 92 -41.89 0.95 9.77
C LEU A 92 -42.17 0.20 11.09
N ALA A 93 -41.22 0.22 12.02
CA ALA A 93 -41.35 -0.39 13.35
C ALA A 93 -42.12 0.49 14.36
N ASN A 94 -42.64 1.64 13.93
CA ASN A 94 -43.40 2.58 14.76
C ASN A 94 -42.62 3.10 15.99
N ARG A 95 -41.29 3.21 15.87
CA ARG A 95 -40.38 3.74 16.91
C ARG A 95 -39.56 4.94 16.40
N PRO A 96 -40.22 6.07 16.10
CA PRO A 96 -39.54 7.27 15.61
C PRO A 96 -38.69 7.97 16.69
N ASP A 97 -38.97 7.71 17.96
CA ASP A 97 -38.26 8.22 19.15
C ASP A 97 -36.78 7.80 19.19
N VAL A 98 -36.45 6.64 18.62
CA VAL A 98 -35.09 6.11 18.61
C VAL A 98 -34.23 6.78 17.52
N VAL A 99 -34.85 7.49 16.56
CA VAL A 99 -34.14 8.13 15.45
C VAL A 99 -33.22 9.26 15.94
N GLU A 100 -33.62 9.99 16.97
CA GLU A 100 -32.84 11.11 17.52
C GLU A 100 -31.59 10.64 18.28
N MET A 101 -31.58 9.37 18.71
CA MET A 101 -30.45 8.74 19.38
C MET A 101 -29.41 8.17 18.39
N LEU A 102 -29.66 8.20 17.08
CA LEU A 102 -28.69 7.74 16.10
C LEU A 102 -27.47 8.68 16.08
N PRO A 103 -26.24 8.13 16.19
CA PRO A 103 -25.05 8.94 16.10
C PRO A 103 -24.96 9.59 14.71
N THR A 104 -24.79 10.90 14.71
CA THR A 104 -24.55 11.70 13.51
C THR A 104 -23.07 11.75 13.22
N ILE A 105 -22.73 11.67 11.93
CA ILE A 105 -21.35 11.80 11.48
C ILE A 105 -21.16 13.20 10.91
N ASP A 106 -20.10 13.88 11.36
CA ASP A 106 -19.69 15.15 10.77
C ASP A 106 -18.97 14.92 9.43
N THR A 107 -19.73 15.07 8.35
CA THR A 107 -19.23 14.91 6.98
C THR A 107 -18.09 15.89 6.66
N SER A 108 -18.03 17.06 7.33
CA SER A 108 -16.96 18.06 7.14
C SER A 108 -15.59 17.52 7.57
N GLN A 109 -15.56 16.80 8.70
CA GLN A 109 -14.34 16.16 9.20
C GLN A 109 -13.89 15.03 8.28
N LEU A 110 -14.82 14.24 7.73
CA LEU A 110 -14.49 13.22 6.74
C LEU A 110 -13.86 13.79 5.48
N ILE A 111 -14.45 14.83 4.90
CA ILE A 111 -13.91 15.47 3.69
C ILE A 111 -12.49 16.01 3.98
N THR A 112 -12.27 16.62 5.14
CA THR A 112 -10.96 17.10 5.57
C THR A 112 -9.94 15.96 5.66
N LEU A 113 -10.31 14.83 6.26
CA LEU A 113 -9.43 13.65 6.35
C LEU A 113 -9.12 13.06 4.96
N VAL A 114 -10.09 13.00 4.05
CA VAL A 114 -9.85 12.53 2.68
C VAL A 114 -8.90 13.46 1.93
N LEU A 115 -9.11 14.77 2.01
CA LEU A 115 -8.28 15.77 1.32
C LEU A 115 -6.84 15.80 1.85
N THR A 116 -6.66 15.64 3.16
CA THR A 116 -5.30 15.56 3.75
C THR A 116 -4.54 14.32 3.27
N LEU A 117 -5.20 13.17 3.18
CA LEU A 117 -4.60 11.95 2.61
C LEU A 117 -4.31 12.08 1.11
N LEU A 118 -5.22 12.67 0.36
CA LEU A 118 -5.04 12.94 -1.06
C LEU A 118 -3.86 13.90 -1.29
N GLY A 119 -3.70 14.92 -0.44
CA GLY A 119 -2.56 15.83 -0.47
C GLY A 119 -1.23 15.10 -0.22
N LEU A 120 -1.17 14.23 0.79
CA LEU A 120 0.03 13.45 1.10
C LEU A 120 0.38 12.45 -0.04
N GLY A 121 -0.63 11.80 -0.62
CA GLY A 121 -0.47 10.93 -1.78
C GLY A 121 -0.06 11.69 -3.05
N GLY A 122 -0.58 12.90 -3.22
CA GLY A 122 -0.24 13.82 -4.31
C GLY A 122 1.22 14.23 -4.28
N ILE A 123 1.75 14.61 -3.11
CA ILE A 123 3.17 14.99 -2.94
C ILE A 123 4.09 13.85 -3.39
N ARG A 124 3.82 12.61 -2.97
CA ARG A 124 4.63 11.44 -3.41
C ARG A 124 4.52 11.17 -4.91
N THR A 125 3.36 11.41 -5.51
CA THR A 125 3.17 11.26 -6.96
C THR A 125 3.95 12.34 -7.71
N MET A 126 3.96 13.58 -7.20
CA MET A 126 4.74 14.68 -7.74
C MET A 126 6.25 14.43 -7.63
N GLU A 127 6.74 13.86 -6.54
CA GLU A 127 8.14 13.47 -6.37
C GLU A 127 8.58 12.42 -7.40
N LYS A 128 7.71 11.45 -7.71
CA LYS A 128 7.94 10.45 -8.77
C LYS A 128 7.93 11.08 -10.16
N MET A 129 6.96 11.95 -10.45
CA MET A 129 6.86 12.64 -11.74
C MET A 129 8.06 13.55 -12.03
N LYS A 130 8.59 14.22 -10.99
CA LYS A 130 9.77 15.09 -11.12
C LYS A 130 11.10 14.32 -11.20
N GLY A 131 11.08 12.99 -11.11
CA GLY A 131 12.30 12.17 -11.11
C GLY A 131 13.21 12.41 -9.91
N VAL A 132 12.73 13.10 -8.87
CA VAL A 132 13.49 13.36 -7.63
C VAL A 132 13.54 12.10 -6.77
N ALA A 133 12.54 11.22 -6.91
CA ALA A 133 12.60 9.84 -6.42
C ALA A 133 13.55 8.97 -7.28
N ARG A 134 14.80 9.40 -7.46
CA ARG A 134 15.85 8.59 -8.07
C ARG A 134 16.58 7.86 -6.94
N GLN A 135 16.21 6.60 -6.70
CA GLN A 135 17.04 5.70 -5.92
C GLN A 135 18.36 5.49 -6.69
N ARG A 136 19.47 5.86 -6.05
CA ARG A 136 20.82 5.38 -6.40
C ARG A 136 21.10 4.12 -5.60
#